data_AF-A0A2M9P5T4-F1
#
_entry.id   AF-A0A2M9P5T4-F1
#
_cell.length_a   1.000
_cell.length_b   1.000
_cell.length_c   1.000
_cell.angle_alpha   90.00
_cell.angle_beta   90.00
_cell.angle_gamma   90.00
#
_symmetry.space_group_name_H-M   'P 1'
#
loop_
_entity.id
_entity.type
_entity.pdbx_description
1 polymer ?
#
loop_
_entity_poly.entity_id
_entity_poly.type
_entity_poly.pdbx_seq_one_letter_code
_entity_poly.pdbx_strand_id
1 'polypeptide(L)' 'MAELAYREPEPKIIAGAKGDWEMVIGLEVHAQVTSASKLFSGASTTFGAEPNTNV' A
#
# COMPACT_ATOMS: atom_id res chain seq x y z
N MET A 1 -10.21 -17.42 -6.16
CA MET A 1 -9.30 -16.31 -5.79
C MET A 1 -9.14 -16.38 -4.29
N ALA A 2 -7.95 -16.75 -3.81
CA ALA A 2 -7.74 -17.14 -2.42
C ALA A 2 -8.12 -16.00 -1.47
N GLU A 3 -9.02 -16.31 -0.55
CA GLU A 3 -9.35 -15.50 0.61
C GLU A 3 -8.08 -15.40 1.47
N LEU A 4 -7.33 -14.32 1.31
CA LEU A 4 -6.26 -13.96 2.24
C LEU A 4 -6.95 -13.53 3.53
N ALA A 5 -7.23 -14.48 4.41
CA ALA A 5 -7.73 -14.21 5.75
C ALA A 5 -6.65 -13.39 6.49
N TYR A 6 -6.88 -12.09 6.58
CA TYR A 6 -6.10 -11.20 7.44
C TYR A 6 -6.19 -11.74 8.88
N ARG A 7 -5.02 -11.89 9.52
CA ARG A 7 -4.92 -12.15 10.95
C ARG A 7 -4.16 -11.00 11.58
N GLU A 8 -4.67 -10.48 12.68
CA GLU A 8 -3.94 -9.51 13.48
C GLU A 8 -2.61 -10.13 13.96
N PRO A 9 -1.49 -9.39 13.85
CA PRO A 9 -0.21 -9.88 14.33
C PRO A 9 -0.19 -9.91 15.86
N GLU A 10 0.54 -10.88 16.43
CA GLU A 10 0.80 -10.92 17.86
C GLU A 10 1.59 -9.67 18.30
N PRO A 11 1.24 -9.03 19.43
CA PRO A 11 1.94 -7.87 19.95
C PRO A 11 3.43 -8.14 20.15
N LYS A 12 4.28 -7.28 19.59
CA LYS A 12 5.73 -7.38 19.79
C LYS A 12 6.12 -6.64 21.08
N ILE A 13 6.34 -7.41 22.15
CA ILE A 13 6.79 -6.88 23.43
C ILE A 13 8.32 -6.75 23.49
N ILE A 14 8.79 -5.63 24.06
CA ILE A 14 10.21 -5.30 24.25
C ILE A 14 10.43 -4.91 25.71
N ALA A 15 11.38 -5.58 26.37
CA ALA A 15 11.77 -5.25 27.74
C ALA A 15 12.49 -3.89 27.80
N GLY A 16 12.00 -2.99 28.64
CA GLY A 16 12.62 -1.69 28.91
C GLY A 16 13.10 -1.58 30.37
N ALA A 17 13.90 -0.55 30.66
CA ALA A 17 14.49 -0.34 31.98
C ALA A 17 13.47 -0.11 33.12
N LYS A 18 12.21 0.23 32.79
CA LYS A 18 11.13 0.51 33.75
C LYS A 18 9.91 -0.41 33.59
N GLY A 19 9.94 -1.34 32.63
CA GLY A 19 8.80 -2.18 32.27
C GLY A 19 8.79 -2.57 30.79
N ASP A 20 7.83 -3.39 30.42
CA ASP A 20 7.63 -3.90 29.07
C ASP A 20 6.88 -2.87 28.19
N TRP A 21 7.24 -2.83 26.91
CA TRP A 21 6.66 -1.94 25.91
C TRP A 21 6.15 -2.72 24.69
N GLU A 22 5.06 -2.27 24.09
CA GLU A 22 4.53 -2.82 22.84
C GLU A 22 4.98 -1.98 21.64
N MET A 23 5.48 -2.63 20.59
CA MET A 23 5.83 -1.98 19.34
C MET A 23 4.60 -1.80 18.44
N VAL A 24 4.26 -0.54 18.14
CA VAL A 24 3.14 -0.17 17.24
C VAL A 24 3.70 0.61 16.05
N ILE A 25 3.50 0.09 14.83
CA ILE A 25 3.99 0.69 13.58
C ILE A 25 2.85 0.70 12.55
N GLY A 26 2.66 1.83 11.87
CA GLY A 26 1.77 1.96 10.71
C GLY A 26 2.55 2.19 9.42
N LEU A 27 2.09 1.60 8.32
CA LEU A 27 2.64 1.81 6.98
C LEU A 27 1.56 2.37 6.05
N GLU A 28 1.92 3.38 5.25
CA GLU A 28 1.11 3.86 4.14
C GLU A 28 1.79 3.45 2.83
N VAL A 29 1.13 2.60 2.04
CA VAL A 29 1.68 2.05 0.80
C VAL A 29 0.86 2.53 -0.38
N HIS A 30 1.51 3.18 -1.33
CA HIS A 30 0.90 3.54 -2.62
C HIS A 30 1.33 2.52 -3.66
N ALA A 31 0.35 1.82 -4.24
CA ALA A 31 0.57 0.84 -5.30
C ALA A 31 -0.24 1.23 -6.54
N GLN A 32 0.42 1.30 -7.69
CA GLN A 32 -0.26 1.60 -8.95
C GLN A 32 -0.97 0.34 -9.47
N VAL A 33 -2.28 0.44 -9.68
CA VAL A 33 -3.04 -0.62 -10.34
C VAL A 33 -2.53 -0.79 -11.77
N THR A 34 -2.21 -2.02 -12.16
CA THR A 34 -1.85 -2.35 -13.54
C THR A 34 -3.12 -2.40 -14.38
N SER A 35 -3.54 -1.24 -14.88
CA SER A 35 -4.68 -1.06 -15.79
C SER A 35 -4.21 -0.48 -17.12
N ALA A 36 -5.00 -0.62 -18.19
CA ALA A 36 -4.73 0.02 -19.48
C ALA A 36 -5.22 1.48 -19.53
N SER A 37 -6.24 1.83 -18.73
CA SER A 37 -6.82 3.17 -18.65
C SER A 37 -6.77 3.74 -17.22
N LYS A 38 -6.88 5.06 -17.09
CA LYS A 38 -7.02 5.75 -15.81
C LYS A 38 -8.29 5.28 -15.08
N LEU A 39 -8.34 5.54 -13.77
CA LEU A 39 -9.43 5.07 -12.90
C LEU A 39 -10.79 5.71 -13.25
N PHE A 40 -10.79 6.97 -13.69
CA PHE A 40 -12.00 7.76 -13.96
C PHE A 40 -12.07 8.30 -15.40
N SER A 41 -11.19 7.84 -16.30
CA SER A 41 -11.24 8.20 -17.72
C SER A 41 -10.65 7.09 -18.59
N GLY A 42 -10.96 7.11 -19.90
CA GLY A 42 -10.38 6.19 -20.88
C GLY A 42 -8.93 6.49 -21.26
N ALA A 43 -8.29 7.52 -20.70
CA ALA A 43 -6.93 7.90 -21.04
C ALA A 43 -5.92 6.83 -20.60
N SER A 44 -4.84 6.66 -21.38
CA SER A 44 -3.82 5.64 -21.12
C SER A 44 -3.02 5.90 -19.84
N THR A 45 -2.67 4.82 -19.14
CA THR A 45 -1.72 4.78 -18.01
C THR A 45 -0.29 4.49 -18.44
N THR A 46 -0.04 4.29 -19.75
CA THR A 46 1.29 3.97 -20.29
C THR A 46 2.28 5.10 -19.99
N PHE A 47 3.45 4.71 -19.49
CA PHE A 47 4.56 5.61 -19.23
C PHE A 47 5.24 6.07 -20.54
N GLY A 48 5.81 7.29 -20.53
CA GLY A 48 6.66 7.79 -21.61
C GLY A 48 5.95 8.51 -22.77
N ALA A 49 4.67 8.86 -22.61
CA ALA A 49 3.97 9.69 -23.58
C ALA A 49 4.42 11.17 -23.50
N GLU A 50 4.23 11.92 -24.59
CA GLU A 50 4.50 13.36 -24.63
C GLU A 50 3.65 14.12 -23.59
N PRO A 51 4.11 15.30 -23.12
CA PRO A 51 3.35 16.10 -22.17
C PRO A 51 1.93 16.40 -22.67
N ASN A 52 0.94 16.16 -21.80
CA ASN A 52 -0.48 16.40 -22.07
C ASN A 52 -1.11 15.58 -23.21
N THR A 53 -0.51 14.46 -23.65
CA THR A 53 -1.14 13.61 -24.68
C THR A 53 -1.99 12.48 -24.10
N ASN A 54 -1.79 12.09 -22.84
CA ASN A 54 -2.63 11.14 -22.12
C ASN A 54 -3.50 11.87 -21.08
N VAL A 55 -4.42 12.75 -21.51
CA VAL A 55 -5.32 13.52 -20.61
C VAL A 55 -6.69 12.87 -20.48
#